data_AF-B8G4X8-F1
#
_entry.id   AF-B8G4X8-F1
#
_cell.length_a   1.000
_cell.length_b   1.000
_cell.length_c   1.000
_cell.angle_alpha   90.00
_cell.angle_beta   90.00
_cell.angle_gamma   90.00
#
_symmetry.space_group_name_H-M   'P 1'
#
loop_
_entity.id
_entity.type
_entity.pdbx_description
1 polymer ?
#
loop_
_entity_poly.entity_id
_entity_poly.type
_entity_poly.pdbx_seq_one_letter_code
_entity_poly.pdbx_strand_id
1 'polypeptide(L)'
;MANEVQIGTLRIFTKRAGTVSEIVGLLQDIETAYNRTFLFFSFVDFFGDRERFFRWRHFWREWREFGFPPPFWMSYAGFPQIGVLEAILPEYKLEVKRIQIESPGFWEFVGALNPLQQIREYLNDRHKRRQDREYREQAERERLQLENELIRRQIWEKENSVFRERINILRERGFPNDEIRRLIWAYVSQPLIALGKHQDVGLIENADSQ
;
A
#
# COMPACT_ATOMS: atom_id res chain seq x y z
N MET A 1 -18.23 -18.04 0.25
CA MET A 1 -17.60 -18.01 1.60
C MET A 1 -16.95 -16.64 1.74
N ALA A 2 -17.22 -15.90 2.82
CA ALA A 2 -16.56 -14.62 3.01
C ALA A 2 -15.05 -14.86 3.15
N ASN A 3 -14.22 -14.22 2.31
CA ASN A 3 -12.80 -14.14 2.59
C ASN A 3 -12.67 -13.37 3.91
N GLU A 4 -12.39 -14.08 4.99
CA GLU A 4 -11.99 -13.46 6.25
C GLU A 4 -10.71 -12.67 6.00
N VAL A 5 -10.67 -11.43 6.47
CA VAL A 5 -9.45 -10.63 6.39
C VAL A 5 -8.43 -11.31 7.27
N GLN A 6 -7.40 -11.87 6.64
CA GLN A 6 -6.28 -12.47 7.37
C GLN A 6 -5.53 -11.36 8.11
N ILE A 7 -5.29 -11.56 9.40
CA ILE A 7 -4.49 -10.66 10.23
C ILE A 7 -3.04 -11.15 10.19
N GLY A 8 -2.10 -10.22 9.97
CA GLY A 8 -0.68 -10.48 9.95
C GLY A 8 0.09 -9.52 10.85
N THR A 9 1.40 -9.76 10.95
CA THR A 9 2.31 -8.86 11.66
C THR A 9 3.38 -8.30 10.73
N LEU A 10 3.77 -7.05 10.96
CA LEU A 10 4.87 -6.38 10.27
C LEU A 10 5.88 -5.90 11.29
N ARG A 11 7.12 -6.36 11.18
CA ARG A 11 8.25 -5.88 11.98
C ARG A 11 9.12 -4.98 11.12
N ILE A 12 9.32 -3.74 11.54
CA ILE A 12 10.21 -2.78 10.89
C ILE A 12 11.43 -2.59 11.80
N PHE A 13 12.62 -2.91 11.29
CA PHE A 13 13.86 -2.74 12.02
C PHE A 13 14.43 -1.34 11.80
N THR A 14 14.95 -0.77 12.87
CA THR A 14 15.48 0.59 12.90
C THR A 14 16.97 0.58 13.18
N LYS A 15 17.72 1.38 12.42
CA LYS A 15 19.17 1.51 12.57
C LYS A 15 19.56 2.53 13.66
N ARG A 16 18.66 3.46 13.97
CA ARG A 16 18.82 4.49 15.01
C ARG A 16 17.45 4.88 15.58
N ALA A 17 17.45 5.44 16.79
CA ALA A 17 16.21 5.86 17.46
C ALA A 17 15.49 7.03 16.75
N GLY A 18 16.24 7.96 16.15
CA GLY A 18 15.66 9.17 15.53
C GLY A 18 15.28 10.25 16.55
N THR A 19 14.86 11.41 16.04
CA THR A 19 14.21 12.47 16.83
C THR A 19 12.73 12.18 16.98
N VAL A 20 12.06 12.82 17.95
CA VAL A 20 10.61 12.69 18.13
C VAL A 20 9.84 13.04 16.85
N SER A 21 10.23 14.11 16.15
CA SER A 21 9.58 14.51 14.89
C SER A 21 9.76 13.48 13.79
N GLU A 22 10.92 12.83 13.72
CA GLU A 22 11.18 11.76 12.75
C GLU A 22 10.33 10.52 13.04
N ILE A 23 10.20 10.13 14.31
CA ILE A 23 9.38 8.99 14.72
C ILE A 23 7.90 9.26 14.43
N VAL A 24 7.39 10.46 14.75
CA VAL A 24 6.00 10.82 14.45
C VAL A 24 5.73 10.76 12.95
N GLY A 25 6.62 11.32 12.13
CA GLY A 25 6.50 11.26 10.67
C GLY A 25 6.55 9.83 10.13
N LEU A 26 7.43 8.99 10.68
CA LEU A 26 7.51 7.56 10.34
C LEU A 26 6.18 6.86 10.62
N LEU A 27 5.63 7.02 11.83
CA LEU A 27 4.37 6.37 12.21
C LEU A 27 3.19 6.83 11.35
N GLN A 28 3.11 8.13 11.04
CA GLN A 28 2.09 8.70 10.16
C GLN A 28 2.19 8.15 8.72
N ASP A 29 3.41 8.02 8.19
CA ASP A 29 3.62 7.48 6.85
C ASP A 29 3.33 5.97 6.79
N ILE A 30 3.66 5.22 7.85
CA ILE A 30 3.30 3.79 7.98
C ILE A 30 1.77 3.64 7.99
N GLU A 31 1.08 4.39 8.85
CA GLU A 31 -0.38 4.35 8.95
C GLU A 31 -1.03 4.75 7.62
N THR A 32 -0.53 5.80 6.98
CA THR A 32 -1.03 6.27 5.67
C THR A 32 -0.82 5.20 4.59
N ALA A 33 0.36 4.57 4.55
CA ALA A 33 0.65 3.49 3.62
C ALA A 33 -0.25 2.28 3.83
N TYR A 34 -0.43 1.87 5.09
CA TYR A 34 -1.31 0.77 5.44
C TYR A 34 -2.76 1.06 5.05
N ASN A 35 -3.32 2.18 5.50
CA ASN A 35 -4.73 2.51 5.30
C ASN A 35 -5.07 2.67 3.82
N ARG A 36 -4.22 3.35 3.03
CA ARG A 36 -4.49 3.53 1.60
C ARG A 36 -4.35 2.25 0.81
N THR A 37 -3.38 1.40 1.16
CA THR A 37 -3.23 0.08 0.52
C THR A 37 -4.40 -0.83 0.88
N PHE A 38 -4.88 -0.79 2.13
CA PHE A 38 -6.08 -1.49 2.58
C PHE A 38 -7.32 -1.08 1.81
N LEU A 39 -7.55 0.23 1.65
CA LEU A 39 -8.66 0.78 0.88
C LEU A 39 -8.60 0.35 -0.58
N PHE A 40 -7.40 0.36 -1.19
CA PHE A 40 -7.22 -0.15 -2.55
C PHE A 40 -7.61 -1.62 -2.67
N PHE A 41 -7.11 -2.49 -1.79
CA PHE A 41 -7.45 -3.91 -1.84
C PHE A 41 -8.94 -4.15 -1.60
N SER A 42 -9.53 -3.49 -0.61
CA SER A 42 -10.96 -3.58 -0.30
C SER A 42 -11.82 -3.11 -1.47
N PHE A 43 -11.41 -2.04 -2.16
CA PHE A 43 -12.08 -1.58 -3.38
C PHE A 43 -11.97 -2.61 -4.49
N VAL A 44 -10.80 -3.18 -4.76
CA VAL A 44 -10.66 -4.18 -5.82
C VAL A 44 -11.40 -5.48 -5.48
N ASP A 45 -11.36 -5.92 -4.23
CA ASP A 45 -12.09 -7.09 -3.73
C ASP A 45 -13.60 -6.91 -3.88
N PHE A 46 -14.11 -5.68 -3.69
CA PHE A 46 -15.50 -5.36 -3.96
C PHE A 46 -15.89 -5.65 -5.42
N PHE A 47 -15.00 -5.42 -6.38
CA PHE A 47 -15.24 -5.80 -7.77
C PHE A 47 -14.99 -7.29 -8.02
N GLY A 48 -14.03 -7.93 -7.34
CA GLY A 48 -13.71 -9.35 -7.51
C GLY A 48 -14.83 -10.30 -7.08
N ASP A 49 -15.53 -9.98 -5.99
CA ASP A 49 -16.61 -10.81 -5.45
C ASP A 49 -17.96 -10.49 -6.13
N ARG A 50 -18.35 -11.34 -7.08
CA ARG A 50 -19.59 -11.20 -7.86
C ARG A 50 -20.83 -11.15 -6.97
N GLU A 51 -20.88 -11.93 -5.88
CA GLU A 51 -22.03 -11.96 -4.96
C GLU A 51 -22.13 -10.68 -4.12
N ARG A 52 -21.00 -10.14 -3.63
CA ARG A 52 -21.00 -8.84 -2.93
C ARG A 52 -21.40 -7.72 -3.87
N PHE A 53 -20.90 -7.70 -5.10
CA PHE A 53 -21.29 -6.73 -6.11
C PHE A 53 -22.81 -6.78 -6.38
N PHE A 54 -23.40 -7.97 -6.50
CA PHE A 54 -24.84 -8.13 -6.70
C PHE A 54 -25.68 -7.76 -5.47
N ARG A 55 -25.25 -8.15 -4.25
CA ARG A 55 -25.90 -7.70 -3.00
C ARG A 55 -25.87 -6.18 -2.87
N TRP A 56 -24.75 -5.55 -3.21
CA TRP A 56 -24.65 -4.10 -3.23
C TRP A 56 -25.51 -3.49 -4.34
N ARG A 57 -25.57 -4.08 -5.54
CA ARG A 57 -26.50 -3.65 -6.60
C ARG A 57 -27.96 -3.66 -6.13
N HIS A 58 -28.35 -4.60 -5.28
CA HIS A 58 -29.67 -4.61 -4.63
C HIS A 58 -29.81 -3.51 -3.57
N PHE A 59 -28.82 -3.34 -2.69
CA PHE A 59 -28.73 -2.23 -1.73
C PHE A 59 -28.83 -0.84 -2.40
N TRP A 60 -28.24 -0.68 -3.58
CA TRP A 60 -28.32 0.55 -4.40
C TRP A 60 -29.67 0.77 -5.08
N ARG A 61 -30.45 -0.29 -5.30
CA ARG A 61 -31.82 -0.15 -5.79
C ARG A 61 -32.71 0.53 -4.75
N GLU A 62 -32.47 0.26 -3.47
CA GLU A 62 -33.15 0.86 -2.32
C GLU A 62 -32.59 2.26 -2.01
N TRP A 63 -31.27 2.47 -2.10
CA TRP A 63 -30.63 3.79 -1.89
C TRP A 63 -30.94 4.84 -2.96
N ARG A 64 -31.54 4.45 -4.10
CA ARG A 64 -32.02 5.37 -5.13
C ARG A 64 -33.09 6.33 -4.59
N GLU A 65 -33.79 5.95 -3.52
CA GLU A 65 -34.77 6.78 -2.81
C GLU A 65 -34.12 7.93 -2.02
N PHE A 66 -32.82 7.84 -1.71
CA PHE A 66 -32.06 8.87 -0.97
C PHE A 66 -31.28 9.84 -1.89
N GLY A 67 -31.50 9.80 -3.21
CA GLY A 67 -30.91 10.75 -4.15
C GLY A 67 -29.41 10.54 -4.45
N PHE A 68 -28.81 9.43 -4.04
CA PHE A 68 -27.43 9.12 -4.40
C PHE A 68 -27.34 8.57 -5.85
N PRO A 69 -26.42 9.09 -6.68
CA PRO A 69 -26.24 8.60 -8.03
C PRO A 69 -25.73 7.15 -8.00
N PRO A 70 -26.16 6.28 -8.93
CA PRO A 70 -25.66 4.93 -9.02
C PRO A 70 -24.13 4.89 -9.20
N PRO A 71 -23.42 3.84 -8.75
CA PRO A 71 -21.96 3.75 -8.88
C PRO A 71 -21.43 3.90 -10.32
N PHE A 72 -22.26 3.57 -11.30
CA PHE A 72 -21.95 3.69 -12.72
C PHE A 72 -22.20 5.08 -13.32
N TRP A 73 -22.80 6.01 -12.55
CA TRP A 73 -23.03 7.42 -12.92
C TRP A 73 -22.17 8.41 -12.12
N MET A 74 -21.53 7.97 -11.03
CA MET A 74 -20.38 8.72 -10.52
C MET A 74 -19.34 8.67 -11.63
N SER A 75 -19.20 9.79 -12.36
CA SER A 75 -18.03 9.99 -13.19
C SER A 75 -16.82 9.60 -12.35
N TYR A 76 -15.94 8.78 -12.92
CA TYR A 76 -14.73 8.18 -12.35
C TYR A 76 -13.75 9.15 -11.62
N ALA A 77 -14.14 10.42 -11.46
CA ALA A 77 -13.55 11.49 -10.68
C ALA A 77 -13.76 11.38 -9.14
N GLY A 78 -14.47 10.35 -8.66
CA GLY A 78 -14.87 10.23 -7.26
C GLY A 78 -14.48 8.91 -6.60
N PHE A 79 -13.25 8.40 -6.82
CA PHE A 79 -12.72 7.45 -5.84
C PHE A 79 -12.77 8.12 -4.46
N PRO A 80 -13.19 7.42 -3.40
CA PRO A 80 -13.40 8.01 -2.10
C PRO A 80 -12.18 8.85 -1.69
N GLN A 81 -12.37 10.18 -1.66
CA GLN A 81 -11.33 11.10 -1.25
C GLN A 81 -10.90 10.78 0.19
N ILE A 82 -9.75 11.30 0.59
CA ILE A 82 -9.01 11.05 1.83
C ILE A 82 -9.89 10.97 3.11
N GLY A 83 -11.08 11.60 3.13
CA GLY A 83 -12.08 11.44 4.20
C GLY A 83 -12.60 10.01 4.44
N VAL A 84 -12.29 9.03 3.59
CA VAL A 84 -12.67 7.61 3.78
C VAL A 84 -11.63 6.81 4.58
N LEU A 85 -10.52 7.43 4.99
CA LEU A 85 -9.61 6.81 5.98
C LEU A 85 -10.32 6.53 7.32
N GLU A 86 -11.34 7.32 7.66
CA GLU A 86 -12.21 7.10 8.83
C GLU A 86 -13.17 5.91 8.66
N ALA A 87 -13.31 5.36 7.44
CA ALA A 87 -14.24 4.26 7.14
C ALA A 87 -13.65 2.86 7.41
N ILE A 88 -12.37 2.76 7.80
CA ILE A 88 -11.78 1.48 8.19
C ILE A 88 -12.39 1.06 9.54
N LEU A 89 -13.03 -0.12 9.56
CA LEU A 89 -13.61 -0.67 10.77
C LEU A 89 -12.53 -0.79 11.86
N PRO A 90 -12.86 -0.56 13.14
CA PRO A 90 -11.87 -0.61 14.23
C PRO A 90 -11.02 -1.88 14.23
N GLU A 91 -11.61 -3.04 13.91
CA GLU A 91 -10.94 -4.34 13.81
C GLU A 91 -9.87 -4.46 12.70
N TYR A 92 -9.87 -3.56 11.71
CA TYR A 92 -8.89 -3.52 10.62
C TYR A 92 -7.93 -2.35 10.71
N LYS A 93 -7.98 -1.56 11.80
CA LYS A 93 -7.01 -0.49 12.01
C LYS A 93 -5.63 -1.08 12.28
N LEU A 94 -4.60 -0.34 11.86
CA LEU A 94 -3.23 -0.68 12.19
C LEU A 94 -2.99 -0.43 13.68
N GLU A 95 -2.46 -1.42 14.38
CA GLU A 95 -2.13 -1.31 15.80
C GLU A 95 -0.64 -1.53 16.02
N VAL A 96 -0.06 -0.78 16.94
CA VAL A 96 1.30 -1.04 17.43
C VAL A 96 1.22 -2.15 18.48
N LYS A 97 1.79 -3.31 18.18
CA LYS A 97 1.80 -4.47 19.08
C LYS A 97 2.99 -4.46 20.03
N ARG A 98 4.17 -4.12 19.53
CA ARG A 98 5.41 -4.14 20.32
C ARG A 98 6.42 -3.12 19.79
N ILE A 99 7.18 -2.53 20.70
CA ILE A 99 8.29 -1.63 20.39
C ILE A 99 9.50 -2.10 21.20
N GLN A 100 10.66 -2.18 20.56
CA GLN A 100 11.95 -2.37 21.21
C GLN A 100 12.87 -1.20 20.86
N ILE A 101 13.15 -0.36 21.85
CA ILE A 101 13.96 0.85 21.71
C ILE A 101 15.40 0.52 22.14
N GLU A 102 16.13 -0.16 21.28
CA GLU A 102 17.55 -0.49 21.42
C GLU A 102 18.25 -0.27 20.07
N SER A 103 19.58 -0.42 19.99
CA SER A 103 20.31 -0.35 18.73
C SER A 103 21.00 -1.70 18.45
N PRO A 104 20.50 -2.52 17.50
CA PRO A 104 19.32 -2.32 16.65
C PRO A 104 17.99 -2.56 17.40
N GLY A 105 16.95 -1.82 17.02
CA GLY A 105 15.61 -1.87 17.62
C GLY A 105 14.54 -2.11 16.57
N PHE A 106 13.28 -2.34 16.98
CA PHE A 106 12.19 -2.58 16.02
C PHE A 106 10.83 -2.07 16.49
N TRP A 107 9.95 -1.88 15.52
CA TRP A 107 8.52 -1.63 15.69
C TRP A 107 7.74 -2.80 15.10
N GLU A 108 6.79 -3.34 15.85
CA GLU A 108 5.92 -4.42 15.42
C GLU A 108 4.47 -3.94 15.35
N PHE A 109 3.87 -4.11 14.18
CA PHE A 109 2.51 -3.71 13.87
C PHE A 109 1.63 -4.92 13.59
N VAL A 110 0.34 -4.81 13.89
CA VAL A 110 -0.69 -5.79 13.59
C VAL A 110 -1.78 -5.14 12.75
N GLY A 111 -2.29 -5.88 11.76
CA GLY A 111 -3.37 -5.43 10.89
C GLY A 111 -3.67 -6.44 9.79
N ALA A 112 -4.42 -6.03 8.79
CA ALA A 112 -4.71 -6.83 7.61
C ALA A 112 -3.41 -7.23 6.89
N LEU A 113 -3.30 -8.52 6.56
CA LEU A 113 -2.08 -9.13 6.03
C LEU A 113 -1.68 -8.52 4.69
N ASN A 114 -2.62 -8.31 3.76
CA ASN A 114 -2.32 -7.84 2.40
C ASN A 114 -1.59 -6.48 2.40
N PRO A 115 -2.08 -5.42 3.09
CA PRO A 115 -1.32 -4.18 3.23
C PRO A 115 0.06 -4.33 3.88
N LEU A 116 0.16 -5.14 4.94
CA LEU A 116 1.42 -5.33 5.66
C LEU A 116 2.47 -6.05 4.80
N GLN A 117 2.05 -7.11 4.11
CA GLN A 117 2.84 -7.82 3.13
C GLN A 117 3.39 -6.85 2.07
N GLN A 118 2.53 -5.96 1.57
CA GLN A 118 2.91 -4.99 0.54
C GLN A 118 3.94 -3.97 1.03
N ILE A 119 3.77 -3.48 2.26
CA ILE A 119 4.73 -2.57 2.90
C ILE A 119 6.08 -3.28 3.07
N ARG A 120 6.08 -4.51 3.58
CA ARG A 120 7.30 -5.31 3.76
C ARG A 120 8.06 -5.51 2.45
N GLU A 121 7.37 -6.00 1.42
CA GLU A 121 7.97 -6.27 0.11
C GLU A 121 8.61 -5.02 -0.45
N TYR A 122 7.88 -3.89 -0.41
CA TYR A 122 8.40 -2.61 -0.88
C TYR A 122 9.69 -2.19 -0.12
N LEU A 123 9.68 -2.27 1.22
CA LEU A 123 10.83 -1.91 2.05
C LEU A 123 12.04 -2.81 1.78
N ASN A 124 11.82 -4.12 1.65
CA ASN A 124 12.88 -5.09 1.39
C ASN A 124 13.47 -4.96 -0.02
N ASP A 125 12.62 -4.80 -1.03
CA ASP A 125 13.08 -4.59 -2.41
C ASP A 125 13.84 -3.27 -2.55
N ARG A 126 13.42 -2.23 -1.81
CA ARG A 126 14.15 -0.97 -1.78
C ARG A 126 15.49 -1.10 -1.07
N HIS A 127 15.55 -1.84 0.04
CA HIS A 127 16.80 -2.14 0.75
C HIS A 127 17.80 -2.86 -0.16
N LYS A 128 17.38 -3.94 -0.83
CA LYS A 128 18.20 -4.67 -1.80
C LYS A 128 18.70 -3.77 -2.93
N ARG A 129 17.80 -2.95 -3.51
CA ARG A 129 18.16 -1.97 -4.55
C ARG A 129 19.13 -0.90 -4.07
N ARG A 130 19.20 -0.62 -2.77
CA ARG A 130 20.19 0.31 -2.20
C ARG A 130 21.54 -0.39 -2.09
N GLN A 131 21.58 -1.61 -1.55
CA GLN A 131 22.79 -2.44 -1.50
C GLN A 131 23.40 -2.66 -2.89
N ASP A 132 22.57 -3.01 -3.89
CA ASP A 132 23.01 -3.19 -5.26
C ASP A 132 23.58 -1.91 -5.88
N ARG A 133 23.00 -0.75 -5.54
CA ARG A 133 23.50 0.55 -5.99
C ARG A 133 24.82 0.91 -5.32
N GLU A 134 24.92 0.74 -4.01
CA GLU A 134 26.18 0.96 -3.27
C GLU A 134 27.31 0.06 -3.84
N TYR A 135 26.99 -1.17 -4.22
CA TYR A 135 27.92 -2.10 -4.87
C TYR A 135 28.29 -1.66 -6.30
N ARG A 136 27.32 -1.22 -7.12
CA ARG A 136 27.56 -0.78 -8.51
C ARG A 136 28.18 0.61 -8.62
N GLU A 137 27.93 1.50 -7.68
CA GLU A 137 28.55 2.84 -7.61
C GLU A 137 30.04 2.77 -7.29
N GLN A 138 30.52 1.69 -6.65
CA GLN A 138 31.94 1.35 -6.61
C GLN A 138 32.50 0.96 -7.99
N ALA A 139 31.65 0.54 -8.95
CA ALA A 139 32.06 0.00 -10.24
C ALA A 139 31.92 0.99 -11.42
N GLU A 140 30.83 1.75 -11.58
CA GLU A 140 30.62 2.66 -12.74
C GLU A 140 29.53 3.72 -12.44
N ARG A 141 29.78 5.04 -12.59
CA ARG A 141 28.91 6.08 -12.00
C ARG A 141 28.07 6.99 -12.92
N GLU A 142 28.11 6.89 -14.25
CA GLU A 142 27.45 7.92 -15.09
C GLU A 142 26.21 7.46 -15.89
N ARG A 143 26.04 6.16 -16.18
CA ARG A 143 24.93 5.67 -17.02
C ARG A 143 23.63 5.28 -16.27
N LEU A 144 23.71 5.11 -14.94
CA LEU A 144 22.75 4.31 -14.17
C LEU A 144 21.47 5.03 -13.71
N GLN A 145 21.40 6.36 -13.73
CA GLN A 145 20.32 7.07 -13.03
C GLN A 145 18.97 7.04 -13.76
N LEU A 146 18.94 7.27 -15.08
CA LEU A 146 17.70 7.31 -15.86
C LEU A 146 17.18 5.90 -16.20
N GLU A 147 18.07 4.95 -16.43
CA GLU A 147 17.71 3.55 -16.71
C GLU A 147 17.11 2.85 -15.48
N ASN A 148 17.62 3.19 -14.28
CA ASN A 148 17.06 2.70 -13.02
C ASN A 148 15.60 3.12 -12.81
N GLU A 149 15.21 4.33 -13.21
CA GLU A 149 13.87 4.84 -12.90
C GLU A 149 12.78 4.16 -13.73
N LEU A 150 13.07 3.84 -14.99
CA LEU A 150 12.17 3.07 -15.87
C LEU A 150 12.13 1.59 -15.49
N ILE A 151 13.28 0.99 -15.19
CA ILE A 151 13.36 -0.38 -14.69
C ILE A 151 12.61 -0.53 -13.36
N ARG A 152 12.68 0.48 -12.46
CA ARG A 152 11.93 0.49 -11.20
C ARG A 152 10.42 0.42 -11.39
N ARG A 153 9.88 1.11 -12.40
CA ARG A 153 8.45 1.04 -12.70
C ARG A 153 8.08 -0.33 -13.27
N GLN A 154 8.89 -0.86 -14.17
CA GLN A 154 8.63 -2.14 -14.82
C GLN A 154 8.78 -3.34 -13.88
N ILE A 155 9.80 -3.37 -13.00
CA ILE A 155 10.01 -4.46 -12.04
C ILE A 155 8.89 -4.49 -11.00
N TRP A 156 8.48 -3.33 -10.48
CA TRP A 156 7.39 -3.24 -9.50
C TRP A 156 6.05 -3.73 -10.09
N GLU A 157 5.76 -3.41 -11.35
CA GLU A 157 4.61 -3.98 -12.07
C GLU A 157 4.76 -5.48 -12.39
N LYS A 158 6.00 -5.99 -12.46
CA LYS A 158 6.31 -7.36 -12.88
C LYS A 158 6.35 -8.37 -11.74
N GLU A 159 6.79 -7.97 -10.56
CA GLU A 159 7.09 -8.90 -9.45
C GLU A 159 5.95 -9.05 -8.45
N ASN A 160 4.98 -8.13 -8.44
CA ASN A 160 3.91 -8.18 -7.47
C ASN A 160 2.67 -8.90 -8.03
N SER A 161 2.62 -10.23 -7.86
CA SER A 161 1.54 -11.10 -8.36
C SER A 161 0.16 -10.65 -7.88
N VAL A 162 0.08 -10.16 -6.63
CA VAL A 162 -1.14 -9.62 -6.01
C VAL A 162 -1.66 -8.41 -6.78
N PHE A 163 -0.79 -7.46 -7.17
CA PHE A 163 -1.23 -6.30 -7.95
C PHE A 163 -1.63 -6.66 -9.36
N ARG A 164 -0.95 -7.62 -10.00
CA ARG A 164 -1.34 -8.05 -11.34
C ARG A 164 -2.74 -8.64 -11.35
N GLU A 165 -3.04 -9.49 -10.38
CA GLU A 165 -4.39 -10.01 -10.19
C GLU A 165 -5.39 -8.87 -9.99
N ARG A 166 -5.07 -7.91 -9.10
CA ARG A 166 -5.96 -6.76 -8.82
C ARG A 166 -6.18 -5.86 -10.03
N ILE A 167 -5.13 -5.60 -10.80
CA ILE A 167 -5.19 -4.84 -12.06
C ILE A 167 -6.05 -5.57 -13.08
N ASN A 168 -5.91 -6.90 -13.18
CA ASN A 168 -6.71 -7.70 -14.11
C ASN A 168 -8.19 -7.66 -13.73
N ILE A 169 -8.53 -7.78 -12.44
CA ILE A 169 -9.90 -7.61 -11.95
C ILE A 169 -10.47 -6.26 -12.39
N LEU A 170 -9.72 -5.16 -12.24
CA LEU A 170 -10.18 -3.83 -12.67
C LEU A 170 -10.35 -3.74 -14.19
N ARG A 171 -9.39 -4.29 -14.97
CA ARG A 171 -9.49 -4.32 -16.44
C ARG A 171 -10.69 -5.11 -16.92
N GLU A 172 -10.95 -6.29 -16.34
CA GLU A 172 -12.09 -7.14 -16.65
C GLU A 172 -13.43 -6.44 -16.35
N ARG A 173 -13.44 -5.48 -15.43
CA ARG A 173 -14.60 -4.64 -15.10
C ARG A 173 -14.68 -3.35 -15.92
N GLY A 174 -13.82 -3.18 -16.92
CA GLY A 174 -13.88 -2.08 -17.88
C GLY A 174 -13.23 -0.79 -17.39
N PHE A 175 -12.42 -0.83 -16.33
CA PHE A 175 -11.66 0.36 -15.92
C PHE A 175 -10.60 0.71 -16.97
N PRO A 176 -10.51 1.98 -17.41
CA PRO A 176 -9.49 2.40 -18.35
C PRO A 176 -8.11 2.37 -17.71
N ASN A 177 -7.08 2.00 -18.48
CA ASN A 177 -5.71 1.83 -17.98
C ASN A 177 -5.15 3.08 -17.26
N ASP A 178 -5.46 4.28 -17.76
CA ASP A 178 -4.98 5.53 -17.13
C ASP A 178 -5.64 5.78 -15.77
N GLU A 179 -6.85 5.30 -15.57
CA GLU A 179 -7.50 5.37 -14.27
C GLU A 179 -6.90 4.35 -13.30
N ILE A 180 -6.71 3.10 -13.72
CA ILE A 180 -6.03 2.09 -12.91
C ILE A 180 -4.67 2.62 -12.45
N ARG A 181 -3.91 3.28 -13.34
CA ARG A 181 -2.64 3.94 -12.99
C ARG A 181 -2.83 5.04 -11.95
N ARG A 182 -3.83 5.92 -12.09
CA ARG A 182 -4.13 6.96 -11.09
C ARG A 182 -4.44 6.36 -9.71
N LEU A 183 -5.20 5.26 -9.67
CA LEU A 183 -5.55 4.58 -8.43
C LEU A 183 -4.32 3.97 -7.75
N ILE A 184 -3.54 3.21 -8.50
CA ILE A 184 -2.28 2.64 -7.99
C ILE A 184 -1.37 3.74 -7.49
N TRP A 185 -1.21 4.81 -8.27
CA TRP A 185 -0.35 5.93 -7.89
C TRP A 185 -0.78 6.56 -6.57
N ALA A 186 -2.06 6.88 -6.41
CA ALA A 186 -2.59 7.59 -5.25
C ALA A 186 -2.64 6.73 -3.97
N TYR A 187 -3.02 5.46 -4.10
CA TYR A 187 -3.31 4.59 -2.95
C TYR A 187 -2.15 3.66 -2.59
N VAL A 188 -1.24 3.40 -3.52
CA VAL A 188 -0.15 2.43 -3.31
C VAL A 188 1.20 3.09 -3.48
N SER A 189 1.50 3.63 -4.66
CA SER A 189 2.85 4.11 -4.97
C SER A 189 3.25 5.32 -4.12
N GLN A 190 2.41 6.35 -4.05
CA GLN A 190 2.72 7.57 -3.29
C GLN A 190 2.96 7.30 -1.79
N PRO A 191 2.09 6.56 -1.08
CA PRO A 191 2.32 6.25 0.33
C PRO A 191 3.57 5.42 0.58
N LEU A 192 3.84 4.42 -0.27
CA LEU A 192 5.06 3.62 -0.17
C LEU A 192 6.32 4.45 -0.48
N ILE A 193 6.26 5.38 -1.45
CA ILE A 193 7.36 6.31 -1.73
C ILE A 193 7.65 7.19 -0.51
N ALA A 194 6.62 7.72 0.16
CA ALA A 194 6.78 8.47 1.40
C ALA A 194 7.49 7.64 2.47
N LEU A 195 7.05 6.39 2.67
CA LEU A 195 7.69 5.46 3.60
C LEU A 195 9.17 5.20 3.25
N GLY A 196 9.48 5.11 1.96
CA GLY A 196 10.84 4.91 1.46
C GLY A 196 11.81 6.05 1.83
N LYS A 197 11.32 7.27 2.08
CA LYS A 197 12.17 8.39 2.53
C LYS A 197 12.81 8.10 3.89
N HIS A 198 12.12 7.34 4.75
CA HIS A 198 12.64 6.94 6.06
C HIS A 198 13.80 5.95 5.97
N GLN A 199 13.91 5.18 4.87
CA GLN A 199 15.11 4.37 4.58
C GLN A 199 16.28 5.22 4.11
N ASP A 200 16.01 6.33 3.41
CA ASP A 200 17.05 7.22 2.89
C ASP A 200 17.74 7.99 4.04
N VAL A 201 17.00 8.36 5.09
CA VAL A 201 17.54 8.99 6.32
C VAL A 201 18.02 7.98 7.38
N GLY A 202 18.02 6.68 7.04
CA GLY A 202 18.51 5.60 7.90
C GLY A 202 17.66 5.33 9.14
N LEU A 203 16.38 5.73 9.16
CA LEU A 203 15.45 5.37 10.24
C LEU A 203 15.00 3.92 10.10
N ILE A 204 14.65 3.51 8.88
CA ILE A 204 14.30 2.12 8.55
C ILE A 204 15.52 1.43 7.94
N GLU A 205 15.84 0.24 8.44
CA GLU A 205 16.82 -0.64 7.83
C GLU A 205 16.14 -1.60 6.85
N ASN A 206 15.31 -2.51 7.36
CA ASN A 206 14.57 -3.52 6.60
C ASN A 206 13.23 -3.86 7.30
N ALA A 207 12.48 -4.82 6.74
CA ALA A 207 11.22 -5.27 7.32
C ALA A 207 11.03 -6.79 7.22
N ASP A 208 10.27 -7.36 8.15
CA ASP A 208 9.88 -8.77 8.18
C ASP A 208 8.37 -8.90 8.46
N SER A 209 7.75 -10.00 8.04
CA SER A 209 6.34 -10.29 8.34
C SER A 209 6.16 -11.74 8.76
N GLN A 210 5.32 -11.94 9.77
CA GLN A 210 4.86 -13.25 10.23
C GLN A 210 3.34 -13.31 10.15
#